data_AF-U9TTR3-F1
#
_entry.id   AF-U9TTR3-F1
#
_cell.length_a   1.000
_cell.length_b   1.000
_cell.length_c   1.000
_cell.angle_alpha   90.00
_cell.angle_beta   90.00
_cell.angle_gamma   90.00
#
_symmetry.space_group_name_H-M   'P 1'
#
loop_
_entity.id
_entity.type
_entity.pdbx_description
1 polymer ?
#
loop_
_entity_poly.entity_id
_entity_poly.type
_entity_poly.pdbx_seq_one_letter_code
_entity_poly.pdbx_strand_id
1 'polypeptide(L)'
;TVVSLKQKNFQLEQNYQNLRLSSAVQIREFTEKENTLQDQIICLQNEKNEKKALAEQEKMNLQEKLAQTEANIQELKFQQESLIGQKEQLENKLSQSQLTIKLKAKLEKELAQLEQKLINEEQIKEQLTQALQIKEDKINELEQKLIGLDYEHIKKLNNRRKKLNEVEKELREMNSNRNYQELQLASYNANRKKLVFNQVNNFLKAKGDFLALREEAIRKLQNCYTSKERNTIRITRDMVSVEDKISKINVVNRHTKEFQNILIKYNNGLIQLNKKYYSLKNIVQENKDLKISPMIKNILKLDSFSLDRHNIFRFATNSQEGARTQLNSSMMAEDINSLRKNLNELKSELKQEKRIK
;
A
#
# COMPACT_ATOMS: atom_id res chain seq x y z
N THR A 1 1.10 -0.38 -221.97
CA THR A 1 1.83 -1.07 -220.87
C THR A 1 2.27 -0.15 -219.75
N VAL A 2 2.86 1.03 -220.00
CA VAL A 2 3.35 1.90 -218.89
C VAL A 2 2.24 2.63 -218.11
N VAL A 3 1.08 2.88 -218.70
CA VAL A 3 -0.07 3.54 -218.02
C VAL A 3 -0.65 2.67 -216.88
N SER A 4 -0.79 1.35 -217.10
CA SER A 4 -1.31 0.40 -216.09
C SER A 4 -0.36 0.22 -214.89
N LEU A 5 0.95 0.20 -215.14
CA LEU A 5 1.96 0.11 -214.08
C LEU A 5 2.01 1.39 -213.25
N LYS A 6 1.88 2.57 -213.86
CA LYS A 6 1.77 3.85 -213.13
C LYS A 6 0.55 3.87 -212.20
N GLN A 7 -0.59 3.34 -212.65
CA GLN A 7 -1.82 3.30 -211.86
C GLN A 7 -1.73 2.30 -210.69
N LYS A 8 -1.17 1.11 -210.90
CA LYS A 8 -0.87 0.16 -209.81
C LYS A 8 0.11 0.74 -208.78
N ASN A 9 1.14 1.44 -209.24
CA ASN A 9 2.13 2.04 -208.35
C ASN A 9 1.51 3.16 -207.50
N PHE A 10 0.67 4.01 -208.11
CA PHE A 10 -0.09 5.03 -207.38
C PHE A 10 -1.00 4.41 -206.30
N GLN A 11 -1.64 3.28 -206.60
CA GLN A 11 -2.54 2.61 -205.65
C GLN A 11 -1.80 1.88 -204.51
N LEU A 12 -0.63 1.30 -204.79
CA LEU A 12 0.28 0.80 -203.76
C LEU A 12 0.77 1.92 -202.83
N GLU A 13 1.12 3.07 -203.41
CA GLU A 13 1.55 4.23 -202.64
C GLU A 13 0.42 4.77 -201.76
N GLN A 14 -0.81 4.87 -202.28
CA GLN A 14 -1.99 5.18 -201.47
C GLN A 14 -2.22 4.18 -200.34
N ASN A 15 -2.12 2.87 -200.61
CA ASN A 15 -2.28 1.84 -199.58
C ASN A 15 -1.19 1.93 -198.50
N TYR A 16 0.06 2.20 -198.89
CA TYR A 16 1.16 2.41 -197.96
C TYR A 16 0.94 3.66 -197.09
N GLN A 17 0.52 4.78 -197.69
CA GLN A 17 0.20 5.99 -196.92
C GLN A 17 -1.00 5.76 -195.98
N ASN A 18 -2.03 5.02 -196.40
CA ASN A 18 -3.17 4.67 -195.57
C ASN A 18 -2.78 3.79 -194.38
N LEU A 19 -1.94 2.77 -194.60
CA LEU A 19 -1.42 1.92 -193.52
C LEU A 19 -0.54 2.72 -192.57
N ARG A 20 0.34 3.58 -193.10
CA ARG A 20 1.19 4.48 -192.30
C ARG A 20 0.34 5.42 -191.43
N LEU A 21 -0.72 5.98 -191.99
CA LEU A 21 -1.65 6.84 -191.26
C LEU A 21 -2.41 6.03 -190.18
N SER A 22 -2.93 4.85 -190.52
CA SER A 22 -3.64 3.98 -189.57
C SER A 22 -2.75 3.53 -188.41
N SER A 23 -1.51 3.11 -188.67
CA SER A 23 -0.54 2.77 -187.63
C SER A 23 -0.16 4.00 -186.79
N ALA A 24 0.00 5.18 -187.40
CA ALA A 24 0.28 6.41 -186.66
C ALA A 24 -0.87 6.82 -185.73
N VAL A 25 -2.12 6.60 -186.14
CA VAL A 25 -3.31 6.80 -185.28
C VAL A 25 -3.31 5.81 -184.12
N GLN A 26 -3.09 4.51 -184.36
CA GLN A 26 -3.02 3.52 -183.28
C GLN A 26 -1.90 3.82 -182.30
N ILE A 27 -0.70 4.17 -182.78
CA ILE A 27 0.43 4.56 -181.91
C ILE A 27 0.01 5.74 -181.04
N ARG A 28 -0.63 6.76 -181.61
CA ARG A 28 -1.13 7.90 -180.84
C ARG A 28 -2.15 7.48 -179.77
N GLU A 29 -3.13 6.65 -180.13
CA GLU A 29 -4.13 6.13 -179.17
C GLU A 29 -3.48 5.31 -178.05
N PHE A 30 -2.47 4.49 -178.36
CA PHE A 30 -1.72 3.74 -177.36
C PHE A 30 -0.89 4.68 -176.47
N THR A 31 -0.22 5.67 -177.04
CA THR A 31 0.52 6.69 -176.28
C THR A 31 -0.41 7.50 -175.38
N GLU A 32 -1.60 7.88 -175.83
CA GLU A 32 -2.60 8.59 -175.02
C GLU A 32 -3.11 7.72 -173.85
N LYS A 33 -3.38 6.43 -174.09
CA LYS A 33 -3.77 5.48 -173.04
C LYS A 33 -2.64 5.21 -172.06
N GLU A 34 -1.41 5.07 -172.55
CA GLU A 34 -0.22 4.88 -171.72
C GLU A 34 -0.01 6.09 -170.82
N ASN A 35 -0.07 7.31 -171.35
CA ASN A 35 0.02 8.54 -170.56
C ASN A 35 -1.09 8.60 -169.50
N THR A 36 -2.33 8.28 -169.85
CA THR A 36 -3.47 8.26 -168.90
C THR A 36 -3.24 7.24 -167.78
N LEU A 37 -2.75 6.04 -168.10
CA LEU A 37 -2.44 5.02 -167.09
C LEU A 37 -1.26 5.43 -166.21
N GLN A 38 -0.23 6.06 -166.77
CA GLN A 38 0.89 6.61 -166.01
C GLN A 38 0.41 7.68 -165.03
N ASP A 39 -0.45 8.61 -165.46
CA ASP A 39 -1.06 9.61 -164.58
C ASP A 39 -1.87 8.97 -163.46
N GLN A 40 -2.69 7.94 -163.76
CA GLN A 40 -3.44 7.20 -162.74
C GLN A 40 -2.54 6.49 -161.73
N ILE A 41 -1.44 5.88 -162.19
CA ILE A 41 -0.46 5.22 -161.32
C ILE A 41 0.18 6.25 -160.39
N ILE A 42 0.56 7.42 -160.91
CA ILE A 42 1.14 8.50 -160.10
C ILE A 42 0.12 8.98 -159.05
N CYS A 43 -1.13 9.22 -159.44
CA CYS A 43 -2.20 9.61 -158.52
C CYS A 43 -2.40 8.58 -157.39
N LEU A 44 -2.48 7.28 -157.72
CA LEU A 44 -2.65 6.21 -156.73
C LEU A 44 -1.43 6.05 -155.81
N GLN A 45 -0.21 6.25 -156.34
CA GLN A 45 1.01 6.24 -155.55
C GLN A 45 1.05 7.40 -154.55
N ASN A 46 0.62 8.60 -154.98
CA ASN A 46 0.51 9.76 -154.09
C ASN A 46 -0.52 9.51 -152.98
N GLU A 47 -1.72 9.04 -153.32
CA GLU A 47 -2.77 8.72 -152.33
C GLU A 47 -2.30 7.65 -151.33
N LYS A 48 -1.59 6.62 -151.80
CA LYS A 48 -1.00 5.59 -150.92
C LYS A 48 0.02 6.18 -149.95
N ASN A 49 0.89 7.08 -150.42
CA ASN A 49 1.90 7.72 -149.59
C ASN A 49 1.26 8.67 -148.55
N GLU A 50 0.23 9.43 -148.94
CA GLU A 50 -0.54 10.28 -148.03
C GLU A 50 -1.23 9.47 -146.94
N LYS A 51 -1.92 8.37 -147.30
CA LYS A 51 -2.57 7.48 -146.32
C LYS A 51 -1.56 6.83 -145.37
N LYS A 52 -0.38 6.46 -145.88
CA LYS A 52 0.71 5.91 -145.04
C LYS A 52 1.21 6.96 -144.04
N ALA A 53 1.44 8.20 -144.49
CA ALA A 53 1.84 9.30 -143.62
C ALA A 53 0.79 9.59 -142.54
N LEU A 54 -0.50 9.58 -142.90
CA LEU A 54 -1.59 9.78 -141.94
C LEU A 54 -1.62 8.67 -140.88
N ALA A 55 -1.50 7.40 -141.29
CA ALA A 55 -1.47 6.26 -140.36
C ALA A 55 -0.24 6.31 -139.42
N GLU A 56 0.92 6.74 -139.92
CA GLU A 56 2.11 6.94 -139.10
C GLU A 56 1.92 8.08 -138.09
N GLN A 57 1.28 9.19 -138.48
CA GLN A 57 0.95 10.29 -137.57
C GLN A 57 -0.05 9.86 -136.49
N GLU A 58 -1.12 9.14 -136.85
CA GLU A 58 -2.10 8.62 -135.88
C GLU A 58 -1.42 7.66 -134.89
N LYS A 59 -0.52 6.80 -135.36
CA LYS A 59 0.25 5.91 -134.51
C LYS A 59 1.12 6.68 -133.52
N MET A 60 1.84 7.72 -133.97
CA MET A 60 2.64 8.57 -133.08
C MET A 60 1.78 9.27 -132.04
N ASN A 61 0.64 9.85 -132.44
CA ASN A 61 -0.29 10.52 -131.52
C ASN A 61 -0.86 9.56 -130.47
N LEU A 62 -1.18 8.32 -130.84
CA LEU A 62 -1.66 7.30 -129.91
C LEU A 62 -0.55 6.85 -128.94
N GLN A 63 0.68 6.71 -129.41
CA GLN A 63 1.82 6.37 -128.56
C GLN A 63 2.13 7.45 -127.53
N GLU A 64 2.05 8.72 -127.91
CA GLU A 64 2.21 9.85 -126.98
C GLU A 64 1.13 9.85 -125.90
N LYS A 65 -0.14 9.66 -126.29
CA LYS A 65 -1.26 9.54 -125.34
C LYS A 65 -1.10 8.35 -124.38
N LEU A 66 -0.59 7.23 -124.88
CA LEU A 66 -0.34 6.04 -124.06
C LEU A 66 0.76 6.32 -123.03
N ALA A 67 1.90 6.87 -123.47
CA ALA A 67 3.01 7.21 -122.59
C ALA A 67 2.60 8.22 -121.51
N GLN A 68 1.81 9.23 -121.88
CA GLN A 68 1.28 10.20 -120.91
C GLN A 68 0.33 9.54 -119.89
N THR A 69 -0.52 8.62 -120.35
CA THR A 69 -1.44 7.89 -119.47
C THR A 69 -0.68 7.00 -118.49
N GLU A 70 0.36 6.31 -118.96
CA GLU A 70 1.24 5.50 -118.10
C GLU A 70 1.96 6.35 -117.05
N ALA A 71 2.49 7.52 -117.43
CA ALA A 71 3.10 8.46 -116.49
C ALA A 71 2.09 8.92 -115.41
N ASN A 72 0.87 9.30 -115.83
CA ASN A 72 -0.19 9.70 -114.91
C ASN A 72 -0.58 8.56 -113.94
N ILE A 73 -0.66 7.32 -114.41
CA ILE A 73 -0.95 6.15 -113.57
C ILE A 73 0.15 5.93 -112.52
N GLN A 74 1.42 6.08 -112.90
CA GLN A 74 2.54 5.93 -111.96
C GLN A 74 2.53 7.02 -110.90
N GLU A 75 2.25 8.27 -111.29
CA GLU A 75 2.11 9.38 -110.34
C GLU A 75 0.97 9.14 -109.35
N LEU A 76 -0.20 8.70 -109.84
CA LEU A 76 -1.34 8.36 -108.98
C LEU A 76 -1.03 7.22 -108.01
N LYS A 77 -0.26 6.21 -108.43
CA LYS A 77 0.19 5.13 -107.53
C LYS A 77 1.09 5.66 -106.42
N PHE A 78 2.05 6.52 -106.76
CA PHE A 78 2.94 7.13 -105.77
C PHE A 78 2.15 7.99 -104.76
N GLN A 79 1.17 8.77 -105.25
CA GLN A 79 0.27 9.53 -104.38
C GLN A 79 -0.57 8.62 -103.47
N GLN A 80 -1.07 7.50 -103.99
CA GLN A 80 -1.84 6.51 -103.20
C GLN A 80 -0.99 5.90 -102.07
N GLU A 81 0.24 5.48 -102.36
CA GLU A 81 1.16 4.92 -101.35
C GLU A 81 1.48 5.94 -100.25
N SER A 82 1.73 7.20 -100.62
CA SER A 82 1.95 8.30 -99.67
C SER A 82 0.74 8.50 -98.75
N LEU A 83 -0.48 8.50 -99.30
CA LEU A 83 -1.71 8.65 -98.52
C LEU A 83 -1.94 7.47 -97.57
N ILE A 84 -1.63 6.23 -97.99
CA ILE A 84 -1.69 5.05 -97.12
C ILE A 84 -0.75 5.22 -95.93
N GLY A 85 0.50 5.63 -96.15
CA GLY A 85 1.47 5.86 -95.07
C GLY A 85 1.02 6.95 -94.09
N GLN A 86 0.43 8.04 -94.59
CA GLN A 86 -0.12 9.10 -93.74
C GLN A 86 -1.29 8.61 -92.87
N LYS A 87 -2.19 7.79 -93.46
CA LYS A 87 -3.33 7.20 -92.74
C LYS A 87 -2.85 6.32 -91.58
N GLU A 88 -1.90 5.42 -91.83
CA GLU A 88 -1.35 4.55 -90.78
C GLU A 88 -0.70 5.34 -89.64
N GLN A 89 0.03 6.42 -89.95
CA GLN A 89 0.60 7.30 -88.94
C GLN A 89 -0.48 7.98 -88.08
N LEU A 90 -1.58 8.43 -88.70
CA LEU A 90 -2.70 9.04 -87.99
C LEU A 90 -3.44 8.04 -87.10
N GLU A 91 -3.69 6.83 -87.58
CA GLU A 91 -4.33 5.75 -86.81
C GLU A 91 -3.49 5.36 -85.58
N ASN A 92 -2.16 5.30 -85.73
CA ASN A 92 -1.24 5.06 -84.62
C ASN A 92 -1.28 6.19 -83.59
N LYS A 93 -1.22 7.46 -84.03
CA LYS A 93 -1.33 8.62 -83.14
C LYS A 93 -2.67 8.65 -82.40
N LEU A 94 -3.76 8.33 -83.08
CA LEU A 94 -5.09 8.26 -82.48
C LEU A 94 -5.17 7.18 -81.40
N SER A 95 -4.64 5.99 -81.69
CA SER A 95 -4.61 4.87 -80.74
C SER A 95 -3.80 5.20 -79.49
N GLN A 96 -2.63 5.85 -79.66
CA GLN A 96 -1.82 6.35 -78.55
C GLN A 96 -2.56 7.41 -77.73
N SER A 97 -3.22 8.36 -78.39
CA SER A 97 -4.02 9.40 -77.70
C SER A 97 -5.14 8.79 -76.85
N GLN A 98 -5.86 7.80 -77.38
CA GLN A 98 -6.92 7.09 -76.65
C GLN A 98 -6.39 6.36 -75.41
N LEU A 99 -5.23 5.70 -75.50
CA LEU A 99 -4.57 5.07 -74.35
C LEU A 99 -4.21 6.11 -73.28
N THR A 100 -3.63 7.24 -73.70
CA THR A 100 -3.28 8.34 -72.79
C THR A 100 -4.50 8.91 -72.07
N ILE A 101 -5.62 9.13 -72.77
CA ILE A 101 -6.86 9.60 -72.15
C ILE A 101 -7.38 8.59 -71.13
N LYS A 102 -7.37 7.28 -71.44
CA LYS A 102 -7.79 6.22 -70.50
C LYS A 102 -6.92 6.18 -69.24
N LEU A 103 -5.60 6.33 -69.39
CA LEU A 103 -4.68 6.37 -68.26
C LEU A 103 -4.90 7.62 -67.40
N LYS A 104 -5.06 8.79 -68.04
CA LYS A 104 -5.35 10.05 -67.34
C LYS A 104 -6.63 9.96 -66.51
N ALA A 105 -7.70 9.41 -67.07
CA ALA A 105 -8.97 9.23 -66.35
C ALA A 105 -8.83 8.28 -65.14
N LYS A 106 -8.01 7.22 -65.24
CA LYS A 106 -7.72 6.34 -64.10
C LYS A 106 -6.96 7.06 -63.00
N LEU A 107 -5.94 7.84 -63.37
CA LEU A 107 -5.15 8.63 -62.41
C LEU A 107 -6.00 9.70 -61.72
N GLU A 108 -6.86 10.40 -62.45
CA GLU A 108 -7.78 11.39 -61.87
C GLU A 108 -8.72 10.75 -60.84
N LYS A 109 -9.23 9.54 -61.13
CA LYS A 109 -10.06 8.79 -60.19
C LYS A 109 -9.29 8.36 -58.94
N GLU A 110 -8.06 7.87 -59.09
CA GLU A 110 -7.21 7.49 -57.95
C GLU A 110 -6.82 8.70 -57.09
N LEU A 111 -6.48 9.83 -57.72
CA LEU A 111 -6.19 11.08 -57.01
C LEU A 111 -7.39 11.57 -56.21
N ALA A 112 -8.59 11.59 -56.79
CA ALA A 112 -9.80 11.99 -56.07
C ALA A 112 -10.10 11.07 -54.86
N GLN A 113 -9.83 9.77 -55.00
CA GLN A 113 -9.97 8.82 -53.89
C GLN A 113 -8.95 9.07 -52.77
N LEU A 114 -7.70 9.38 -53.12
CA LEU A 114 -6.65 9.69 -52.15
C LEU A 114 -6.92 11.03 -51.44
N GLU A 115 -7.37 12.04 -52.16
CA GLU A 115 -7.75 13.34 -51.60
C GLU A 115 -8.87 13.20 -50.58
N GLN A 116 -9.90 12.40 -50.88
CA GLN A 116 -10.97 12.12 -49.92
C GLN A 116 -10.48 11.35 -48.68
N LYS A 117 -9.55 10.40 -48.83
CA LYS A 117 -8.95 9.69 -47.69
C LYS A 117 -8.15 10.64 -46.81
N LEU A 118 -7.38 11.54 -47.42
CA LEU A 118 -6.59 12.54 -46.70
C LEU A 118 -7.49 13.47 -45.87
N ILE A 119 -8.59 13.96 -46.47
CA ILE A 119 -9.59 14.78 -45.74
C ILE A 119 -10.15 14.02 -44.53
N ASN A 120 -10.48 12.74 -44.70
CA ASN A 120 -11.01 11.92 -43.60
C ASN A 120 -9.96 11.72 -42.48
N GLU A 121 -8.68 11.50 -42.83
CA GLU A 121 -7.59 11.37 -41.86
C GLU A 121 -7.36 12.68 -41.09
N GLU A 122 -7.41 13.84 -41.76
CA GLU A 122 -7.29 15.15 -41.12
C GLU A 122 -8.43 15.41 -40.14
N GLN A 123 -9.68 15.08 -40.51
CA GLN A 123 -10.84 15.20 -39.61
C GLN A 123 -10.69 14.33 -38.36
N ILE A 124 -10.24 13.06 -38.52
CA ILE A 124 -9.99 12.17 -37.38
C ILE A 124 -8.90 12.74 -36.48
N LYS A 125 -7.83 13.27 -37.06
CA LYS A 125 -6.73 13.90 -36.30
C LYS A 125 -7.22 15.10 -35.49
N GLU A 126 -8.06 15.95 -36.08
CA GLU A 126 -8.64 17.10 -35.38
C GLU A 126 -9.53 16.66 -34.21
N GLN A 127 -10.41 15.68 -34.43
CA GLN A 127 -11.26 15.11 -33.37
C GLN A 127 -10.44 14.52 -32.22
N LEU A 128 -9.38 13.76 -32.53
CA LEU A 128 -8.49 13.19 -31.51
C LEU A 128 -7.76 14.29 -30.72
N THR A 129 -7.32 15.35 -31.39
CA THR A 129 -6.66 16.49 -30.74
C THR A 129 -7.60 17.19 -29.76
N GLN A 130 -8.85 17.44 -30.18
CA GLN A 130 -9.88 18.01 -29.30
C GLN A 130 -10.18 17.10 -28.10
N ALA A 131 -10.31 15.79 -28.32
CA ALA A 131 -10.57 14.82 -27.26
C ALA A 131 -9.43 14.76 -26.24
N LEU A 132 -8.18 14.82 -26.69
CA LEU A 132 -7.00 14.89 -25.82
C LEU A 132 -7.01 16.16 -24.97
N GLN A 133 -7.28 17.32 -25.57
CA GLN A 133 -7.36 18.58 -24.83
C GLN A 133 -8.43 18.54 -23.73
N ILE A 134 -9.62 17.99 -24.02
CA ILE A 134 -10.70 17.84 -23.03
C ILE A 134 -10.25 16.93 -21.87
N LYS A 135 -9.48 15.86 -22.15
CA LYS A 135 -8.97 14.96 -21.12
C LYS A 135 -7.91 15.64 -20.26
N GLU A 136 -7.00 16.39 -20.86
CA GLU A 136 -5.98 17.20 -20.20
C GLU A 136 -6.64 18.18 -19.21
N ASP A 137 -7.63 18.95 -19.69
CA ASP A 137 -8.36 19.92 -18.87
C ASP A 137 -9.08 19.23 -17.69
N LYS A 138 -9.63 18.03 -17.92
CA LYS A 138 -10.30 17.27 -16.87
C LYS A 138 -9.34 16.73 -15.81
N ILE A 139 -8.16 16.29 -16.23
CA ILE A 139 -7.09 15.86 -15.32
C ILE A 139 -6.68 17.06 -14.45
N ASN A 140 -6.41 18.20 -15.06
CA ASN A 140 -6.07 19.44 -14.35
C ASN A 140 -7.14 19.83 -13.31
N GLU A 141 -8.43 19.76 -13.67
CA GLU A 141 -9.54 20.02 -12.74
C GLU A 141 -9.53 19.06 -11.53
N LEU A 142 -9.28 17.77 -11.78
CA LEU A 142 -9.24 16.74 -10.73
C LEU A 142 -8.03 16.90 -9.81
N GLU A 143 -6.86 17.22 -10.36
CA GLU A 143 -5.65 17.51 -9.58
C GLU A 143 -5.87 18.70 -8.65
N GLN A 144 -6.48 19.78 -9.13
CA GLN A 144 -6.81 20.93 -8.29
C GLN A 144 -7.80 20.58 -7.17
N LYS A 145 -8.80 19.73 -7.45
CA LYS A 145 -9.71 19.23 -6.41
C LYS A 145 -8.99 18.39 -5.36
N LEU A 146 -8.07 17.52 -5.78
CA LEU A 146 -7.29 16.68 -4.88
C LEU A 146 -6.42 17.54 -3.95
N ILE A 147 -5.72 18.55 -4.50
CA ILE A 147 -4.94 19.52 -3.72
C ILE A 147 -5.82 20.21 -2.67
N GLY A 148 -7.04 20.63 -3.06
CA GLY A 148 -7.99 21.25 -2.14
C GLY A 148 -8.43 20.32 -0.99
N LEU A 149 -8.67 19.04 -1.29
CA LEU A 149 -9.01 18.04 -0.28
C LEU A 149 -7.86 17.76 0.68
N ASP A 150 -6.64 17.64 0.16
CA ASP A 150 -5.43 17.43 0.97
C ASP A 150 -5.18 18.59 1.92
N TYR A 151 -5.35 19.83 1.44
CA TYR A 151 -5.25 21.02 2.27
C TYR A 151 -6.24 20.99 3.44
N GLU A 152 -7.51 20.68 3.18
CA GLU A 152 -8.53 20.57 4.22
C GLU A 152 -8.26 19.41 5.21
N HIS A 153 -7.74 18.28 4.73
CA HIS A 153 -7.37 17.16 5.58
C HIS A 153 -6.18 17.51 6.50
N ILE A 154 -5.12 18.11 5.95
CA ILE A 154 -3.96 18.60 6.72
C ILE A 154 -4.39 19.60 7.79
N LYS A 155 -5.28 20.55 7.44
CA LYS A 155 -5.83 21.53 8.36
C LYS A 155 -6.58 20.87 9.53
N LYS A 156 -7.43 19.87 9.27
CA LYS A 156 -8.13 19.11 10.31
C LYS A 156 -7.16 18.34 11.22
N LEU A 157 -6.15 17.69 10.65
CA LEU A 157 -5.12 16.97 11.42
C LEU A 157 -4.33 17.92 12.32
N ASN A 158 -3.94 19.10 11.82
CA ASN A 158 -3.25 20.10 12.61
C ASN A 158 -4.10 20.60 13.79
N ASN A 159 -5.40 20.80 13.58
CA ASN A 159 -6.31 21.17 14.67
C ASN A 159 -6.44 20.06 15.72
N ARG A 160 -6.53 18.79 15.30
CA ARG A 160 -6.55 17.64 16.23
C ARG A 160 -5.24 17.53 17.01
N ARG A 161 -4.10 17.75 16.35
CA ARG A 161 -2.78 17.73 16.98
C ARG A 161 -2.65 18.78 18.08
N LYS A 162 -3.14 20.01 17.84
CA LYS A 162 -3.18 21.07 18.87
C LYS A 162 -3.97 20.64 20.10
N LYS A 163 -5.19 20.11 19.91
CA LYS A 163 -6.02 19.60 21.01
C LYS A 163 -5.35 18.46 21.77
N LEU A 164 -4.67 17.55 21.07
CA LEU A 164 -3.95 16.44 21.70
C LEU A 164 -2.82 16.96 22.59
N ASN A 165 -2.06 17.97 22.13
CA ASN A 165 -0.99 18.58 22.92
C ASN A 165 -1.52 19.25 24.19
N GLU A 166 -2.71 19.87 24.16
CA GLU A 166 -3.37 20.43 25.35
C GLU A 166 -3.71 19.36 26.37
N VAL A 167 -4.36 18.27 25.93
CA VAL A 167 -4.69 17.13 26.80
C VAL A 167 -3.44 16.49 27.40
N GLU A 168 -2.37 16.35 26.61
CA GLU A 168 -1.09 15.82 27.10
C GLU A 168 -0.49 16.70 28.20
N LYS A 169 -0.59 18.03 28.05
CA LYS A 169 -0.15 18.99 29.07
C LYS A 169 -0.96 18.84 30.37
N GLU A 170 -2.28 18.78 30.27
CA GLU A 170 -3.18 18.58 31.43
C GLU A 170 -2.88 17.26 32.17
N LEU A 171 -2.61 16.17 31.44
CA LEU A 171 -2.22 14.89 32.02
C LEU A 171 -0.90 14.95 32.80
N ARG A 172 0.11 15.68 32.28
CA ARG A 172 1.39 15.87 32.99
C ARG A 172 1.21 16.65 34.30
N GLU A 173 0.33 17.65 34.30
CA GLU A 173 -0.01 18.43 35.49
C GLU A 173 -0.76 17.58 36.54
N MET A 174 -1.75 16.78 36.12
CA MET A 174 -2.48 15.86 37.01
C MET A 174 -1.58 14.78 37.64
N ASN A 175 -0.67 14.18 36.87
CA ASN A 175 0.23 13.14 37.37
C ASN A 175 1.23 13.67 38.41
N SER A 176 1.64 14.93 38.29
CA SER A 176 2.54 15.56 39.27
C SER A 176 1.84 15.76 40.63
N ASN A 177 0.55 16.09 40.63
CA ASN A 177 -0.26 16.25 41.84
C ASN A 177 -0.58 14.91 42.55
N ARG A 178 -0.82 13.84 41.78
CA ARG A 178 -1.12 12.51 42.32
C ARG A 178 0.08 11.90 43.06
N ASN A 179 1.27 12.08 42.52
CA ASN A 179 2.51 11.57 43.12
C ASN A 179 2.81 12.21 44.49
N TYR A 180 2.48 13.50 44.68
CA TYR A 180 2.63 14.20 45.95
C TYR A 180 1.69 13.68 47.05
N GLN A 181 0.47 13.27 46.69
CA GLN A 181 -0.52 12.72 47.62
C GLN A 181 -0.20 11.27 48.05
N GLU A 182 0.30 10.44 47.14
CA GLU A 182 0.68 9.05 47.45
C GLU A 182 1.90 8.97 48.39
N LEU A 183 2.87 9.87 48.24
CA LEU A 183 4.04 9.96 49.12
C LEU A 183 3.69 10.42 50.55
N GLN A 184 2.74 11.34 50.71
CA GLN A 184 2.23 11.76 52.03
C GLN A 184 1.52 10.60 52.76
N LEU A 185 0.68 9.83 52.06
CA LEU A 185 -0.05 8.71 52.64
C LEU A 185 0.89 7.56 53.06
N ALA A 186 1.93 7.29 52.26
CA ALA A 186 2.93 6.28 52.55
C ALA A 186 3.78 6.63 53.79
N SER A 187 4.21 7.90 53.91
CA SER A 187 4.94 8.42 55.06
C SER A 187 4.08 8.41 56.34
N TYR A 188 2.84 8.86 56.25
CA TYR A 188 1.89 8.88 57.36
C TYR A 188 1.63 7.48 57.94
N ASN A 189 1.42 6.49 57.05
CA ASN A 189 1.20 5.11 57.47
C ASN A 189 2.47 4.42 58.02
N ALA A 190 3.66 4.78 57.54
CA ALA A 190 4.93 4.26 58.06
C ALA A 190 5.17 4.72 59.51
N ASN A 191 4.88 6.00 59.81
CA ASN A 191 5.05 6.57 61.16
C ASN A 191 4.10 5.93 62.18
N ARG A 192 2.83 5.73 61.81
CA ARG A 192 1.84 5.06 62.67
C ARG A 192 2.21 3.59 62.94
N LYS A 193 2.72 2.86 61.95
CA LYS A 193 3.23 1.49 62.15
C LYS A 193 4.38 1.45 63.16
N LYS A 194 5.33 2.38 63.06
CA LYS A 194 6.45 2.49 64.00
C LYS A 194 5.98 2.74 65.44
N LEU A 195 4.97 3.60 65.62
CA LEU A 195 4.37 3.87 66.93
C LEU A 195 3.78 2.60 67.56
N VAL A 196 2.99 1.83 66.80
CA VAL A 196 2.37 0.59 67.27
C VAL A 196 3.43 -0.44 67.68
N PHE A 197 4.48 -0.63 66.87
CA PHE A 197 5.59 -1.55 67.20
C PHE A 197 6.36 -1.13 68.46
N ASN A 198 6.66 0.16 68.61
CA ASN A 198 7.33 0.67 69.81
C ASN A 198 6.51 0.35 71.07
N GLN A 199 5.18 0.47 70.97
CA GLN A 199 4.31 0.17 72.08
C GLN A 199 4.23 -1.33 72.41
N VAL A 200 4.26 -2.20 71.39
CA VAL A 200 4.39 -3.66 71.59
C VAL A 200 5.68 -3.99 72.33
N ASN A 201 6.81 -3.42 71.89
CA ASN A 201 8.10 -3.63 72.54
C ASN A 201 8.09 -3.18 74.01
N ASN A 202 7.47 -2.03 74.31
CA ASN A 202 7.31 -1.54 75.67
C ASN A 202 6.51 -2.51 76.56
N PHE A 203 5.41 -3.06 76.03
CA PHE A 203 4.60 -4.04 76.77
C PHE A 203 5.35 -5.37 76.98
N LEU A 204 5.99 -5.93 75.95
CA LEU A 204 6.76 -7.17 76.05
C LEU A 204 7.92 -7.05 77.04
N LYS A 205 8.57 -5.88 77.07
CA LYS A 205 9.60 -5.56 78.07
C LYS A 205 9.02 -5.58 79.48
N ALA A 206 7.92 -4.85 79.71
CA ALA A 206 7.25 -4.82 81.01
C ALA A 206 6.75 -6.20 81.47
N LYS A 207 6.25 -7.03 80.54
CA LYS A 207 5.84 -8.42 80.81
C LYS A 207 7.04 -9.28 81.21
N GLY A 208 8.21 -9.06 80.60
CA GLY A 208 9.48 -9.68 80.99
C GLY A 208 9.98 -9.24 82.37
N ASP A 209 9.90 -7.94 82.68
CA ASP A 209 10.30 -7.41 83.98
C ASP A 209 9.38 -7.96 85.11
N PHE A 210 8.07 -8.05 84.84
CA PHE A 210 7.11 -8.67 85.76
C PHE A 210 7.37 -10.16 85.96
N LEU A 211 7.76 -10.88 84.90
CA LEU A 211 8.16 -12.29 85.00
C LEU A 211 9.36 -12.45 85.95
N ALA A 212 10.41 -11.63 85.79
CA ALA A 212 11.59 -11.65 86.67
C ALA A 212 11.24 -11.30 88.13
N LEU A 213 10.36 -10.30 88.33
CA LEU A 213 9.83 -9.94 89.64
C LEU A 213 9.12 -11.12 90.31
N ARG A 214 8.34 -11.89 89.54
CA ARG A 214 7.65 -13.08 90.05
C ARG A 214 8.61 -14.19 90.43
N GLU A 215 9.65 -14.46 89.62
CA GLU A 215 10.70 -15.42 89.98
C GLU A 215 11.40 -15.02 91.28
N GLU A 216 11.72 -13.73 91.42
CA GLU A 216 12.32 -13.19 92.64
C GLU A 216 11.37 -13.35 93.85
N ALA A 217 10.09 -13.02 93.68
CA ALA A 217 9.08 -13.15 94.72
C ALA A 217 8.94 -14.61 95.18
N ILE A 218 8.78 -15.55 94.24
CA ILE A 218 8.70 -16.98 94.52
C ILE A 218 9.91 -17.48 95.31
N ARG A 219 11.13 -17.11 94.89
CA ARG A 219 12.37 -17.48 95.57
C ARG A 219 12.42 -16.91 96.99
N LYS A 220 12.07 -15.64 97.17
CA LYS A 220 12.09 -14.98 98.49
C LYS A 220 11.01 -15.56 99.43
N LEU A 221 9.80 -15.79 98.93
CA LEU A 221 8.70 -16.38 99.70
C LEU A 221 9.06 -17.82 100.14
N GLN A 222 9.70 -18.62 99.29
CA GLN A 222 10.21 -19.95 99.64
C GLN A 222 11.28 -19.90 100.74
N ASN A 223 12.20 -18.93 100.67
CA ASN A 223 13.20 -18.73 101.73
C ASN A 223 12.53 -18.33 103.06
N CYS A 224 11.50 -17.48 103.03
CA CYS A 224 10.70 -17.16 104.21
C CYS A 224 9.96 -18.41 104.76
N TYR A 225 9.39 -19.22 103.87
CA TYR A 225 8.66 -20.45 104.22
C TYR A 225 9.58 -21.49 104.88
N THR A 226 10.71 -21.82 104.24
CA THR A 226 11.68 -22.82 104.73
C THR A 226 12.40 -22.38 106.01
N SER A 227 12.69 -21.08 106.18
CA SER A 227 13.27 -20.56 107.43
C SER A 227 12.29 -20.63 108.59
N LYS A 228 11.00 -20.33 108.35
CA LYS A 228 9.91 -20.54 109.31
C LYS A 228 9.79 -22.03 109.68
N GLU A 229 9.73 -22.95 108.72
CA GLU A 229 9.64 -24.39 108.99
C GLU A 229 10.83 -24.94 109.79
N ARG A 230 12.08 -24.61 109.41
CA ARG A 230 13.28 -25.06 110.15
C ARG A 230 13.31 -24.54 111.58
N ASN A 231 12.95 -23.28 111.79
CA ASN A 231 12.88 -22.71 113.14
C ASN A 231 11.73 -23.34 113.95
N THR A 232 10.62 -23.73 113.31
CA THR A 232 9.53 -24.42 114.00
C THR A 232 9.92 -25.84 114.43
N ILE A 233 10.68 -26.58 113.60
CA ILE A 233 11.14 -27.95 113.86
C ILE A 233 12.28 -28.02 114.88
N ARG A 234 13.19 -27.05 114.89
CA ARG A 234 14.34 -27.05 115.82
C ARG A 234 13.94 -26.75 117.27
N ILE A 235 12.73 -26.22 117.47
CA ILE A 235 12.26 -25.68 118.75
C ILE A 235 11.24 -26.60 119.45
N THR A 236 10.68 -27.61 118.76
CA THR A 236 9.81 -28.62 119.37
C THR A 236 10.56 -29.65 120.22
N ARG A 237 11.91 -29.68 120.20
CA ARG A 237 12.73 -30.62 120.99
C ARG A 237 13.24 -30.07 122.32
N ASP A 238 13.38 -28.75 122.47
CA ASP A 238 13.93 -28.12 123.68
C ASP A 238 12.95 -27.05 124.21
N MET A 239 12.19 -27.34 125.27
CA MET A 239 11.34 -26.33 125.93
C MET A 239 11.32 -26.50 127.45
N VAL A 240 11.72 -25.46 128.19
CA VAL A 240 11.63 -25.43 129.67
C VAL A 240 11.13 -24.08 130.26
N SER A 241 11.05 -22.96 129.51
CA SER A 241 10.69 -21.63 130.10
C SER A 241 9.60 -20.79 129.38
N VAL A 242 8.98 -19.84 130.11
CA VAL A 242 8.01 -18.84 129.63
C VAL A 242 8.67 -17.72 128.81
N GLU A 243 9.92 -17.34 129.12
CA GLU A 243 10.72 -16.39 128.31
C GLU A 243 10.87 -16.88 126.85
N ASP A 244 11.03 -18.20 126.66
CA ASP A 244 11.15 -18.82 125.34
C ASP A 244 9.88 -18.66 124.50
N LYS A 245 8.71 -18.54 125.13
CA LYS A 245 7.43 -18.33 124.41
C LYS A 245 7.31 -16.92 123.84
N ILE A 246 7.78 -15.89 124.55
CA ILE A 246 7.73 -14.48 124.12
C ILE A 246 8.66 -14.24 122.92
N SER A 247 9.85 -14.83 122.94
CA SER A 247 10.82 -14.75 121.83
C SER A 247 10.30 -15.42 120.53
N LYS A 248 9.48 -16.48 120.62
CA LYS A 248 8.84 -17.13 119.46
C LYS A 248 7.83 -16.24 118.75
N ILE A 249 7.01 -15.49 119.50
CA ILE A 249 6.00 -14.59 118.93
C ILE A 249 6.68 -13.52 118.06
N ASN A 250 7.81 -12.97 118.50
CA ASN A 250 8.56 -11.95 117.75
C ASN A 250 9.20 -12.46 116.45
N VAL A 251 9.74 -13.69 116.44
CA VAL A 251 10.34 -14.30 115.23
C VAL A 251 9.28 -14.70 114.21
N VAL A 252 8.16 -15.30 114.65
CA VAL A 252 7.02 -15.66 113.77
C VAL A 252 6.39 -14.41 113.14
N ASN A 253 6.30 -13.31 113.90
CA ASN A 253 5.77 -12.03 113.41
C ASN A 253 6.71 -11.39 112.37
N ARG A 254 8.04 -11.45 112.57
CA ARG A 254 9.03 -10.96 111.61
C ARG A 254 8.92 -11.64 110.25
N HIS A 255 8.87 -12.99 110.21
CA HIS A 255 8.75 -13.74 108.96
C HIS A 255 7.43 -13.49 108.22
N THR A 256 6.34 -13.28 108.97
CA THR A 256 5.03 -12.95 108.38
C THR A 256 5.05 -11.57 107.73
N LYS A 257 5.69 -10.58 108.37
CA LYS A 257 5.86 -9.22 107.82
C LYS A 257 6.75 -9.20 106.58
N GLU A 258 7.85 -9.96 106.58
CA GLU A 258 8.71 -10.12 105.40
C GLU A 258 7.96 -10.76 104.22
N PHE A 259 7.17 -11.80 104.48
CA PHE A 259 6.33 -12.46 103.48
C PHE A 259 5.38 -11.44 102.84
N GLN A 260 4.63 -10.68 103.65
CA GLN A 260 3.69 -9.65 103.18
C GLN A 260 4.38 -8.54 102.37
N ASN A 261 5.55 -8.07 102.79
CA ASN A 261 6.31 -7.05 102.05
C ASN A 261 6.70 -7.52 100.63
N ILE A 262 7.04 -8.82 100.48
CA ILE A 262 7.35 -9.40 99.17
C ILE A 262 6.09 -9.40 98.28
N LEU A 263 4.92 -9.69 98.85
CA LEU A 263 3.65 -9.66 98.12
C LEU A 263 3.26 -8.25 97.66
N ILE A 264 3.44 -7.24 98.51
CA ILE A 264 3.20 -5.84 98.16
C ILE A 264 4.09 -5.42 96.98
N LYS A 265 5.39 -5.75 97.04
CA LYS A 265 6.33 -5.45 95.94
C LYS A 265 5.90 -6.15 94.63
N TYR A 266 5.46 -7.40 94.73
CA TYR A 266 4.94 -8.14 93.58
C TYR A 266 3.67 -7.50 92.98
N ASN A 267 2.70 -7.11 93.83
CA ASN A 267 1.45 -6.47 93.41
C ASN A 267 1.71 -5.11 92.74
N ASN A 268 2.68 -4.34 93.24
CA ASN A 268 3.10 -3.10 92.60
C ASN A 268 3.61 -3.36 91.16
N GLY A 269 4.34 -4.45 90.93
CA GLY A 269 4.76 -4.84 89.59
C GLY A 269 3.59 -5.27 88.68
N LEU A 270 2.58 -5.97 89.22
CA LEU A 270 1.38 -6.33 88.48
C LEU A 270 0.60 -5.09 88.02
N ILE A 271 0.48 -4.08 88.88
CA ILE A 271 -0.15 -2.79 88.53
C ILE A 271 0.62 -2.08 87.40
N GLN A 272 1.96 -2.13 87.42
CA GLN A 272 2.76 -1.54 86.34
C GLN A 272 2.57 -2.26 85.00
N LEU A 273 2.55 -3.60 85.00
CA LEU A 273 2.24 -4.38 83.80
C LEU A 273 0.88 -4.00 83.23
N ASN A 274 -0.13 -3.83 84.10
CA ASN A 274 -1.46 -3.43 83.69
C ASN A 274 -1.49 -2.07 82.97
N LYS A 275 -0.79 -1.07 83.52
CA LYS A 275 -0.70 0.25 82.88
C LYS A 275 -0.11 0.16 81.46
N LYS A 276 0.91 -0.69 81.27
CA LYS A 276 1.53 -0.90 79.96
C LYS A 276 0.60 -1.64 78.99
N TYR A 277 -0.17 -2.60 79.49
CA TYR A 277 -1.19 -3.30 78.73
C TYR A 277 -2.28 -2.36 78.18
N TYR A 278 -2.92 -1.56 79.04
CA TYR A 278 -3.97 -0.63 78.58
C TYR A 278 -3.43 0.43 77.63
N SER A 279 -2.19 0.91 77.87
CA SER A 279 -1.52 1.82 76.95
C SER A 279 -1.30 1.18 75.57
N LEU A 280 -0.93 -0.11 75.50
CA LEU A 280 -0.86 -0.84 74.23
C LEU A 280 -2.22 -1.01 73.57
N LYS A 281 -3.24 -1.41 74.34
CA LYS A 281 -4.60 -1.62 73.82
C LYS A 281 -5.15 -0.36 73.16
N ASN A 282 -4.96 0.81 73.79
CA ASN A 282 -5.41 2.08 73.25
C ASN A 282 -4.70 2.43 71.93
N ILE A 283 -3.37 2.32 71.89
CA ILE A 283 -2.59 2.62 70.67
C ILE A 283 -2.96 1.69 69.51
N VAL A 284 -3.18 0.40 69.78
CA VAL A 284 -3.61 -0.57 68.75
C VAL A 284 -5.02 -0.22 68.24
N GLN A 285 -5.93 0.22 69.12
CA GLN A 285 -7.28 0.60 68.76
C GLN A 285 -7.34 1.90 67.93
N GLU A 286 -6.58 2.92 68.30
CA GLU A 286 -6.44 4.18 67.55
C GLU A 286 -5.84 3.96 66.14
N ASN A 287 -5.13 2.84 65.96
CA ASN A 287 -4.50 2.47 64.71
C ASN A 287 -5.12 1.24 64.05
N LYS A 288 -6.42 0.98 64.28
CA LYS A 288 -7.16 -0.19 63.77
C LYS A 288 -7.10 -0.36 62.24
N ASP A 289 -6.95 0.73 61.49
CA ASP A 289 -6.92 0.73 60.03
C ASP A 289 -5.60 0.20 59.47
N LEU A 290 -4.55 0.12 60.29
CA LEU A 290 -3.31 -0.52 59.90
C LEU A 290 -3.49 -2.04 59.91
N LYS A 291 -3.14 -2.70 58.82
CA LYS A 291 -3.15 -4.18 58.69
C LYS A 291 -2.47 -4.92 59.86
N ILE A 292 -1.49 -4.29 60.52
CA ILE A 292 -0.75 -4.89 61.64
C ILE A 292 -1.52 -4.87 62.97
N SER A 293 -2.43 -3.91 63.17
CA SER A 293 -3.13 -3.73 64.45
C SER A 293 -4.04 -4.91 64.79
N PRO A 294 -4.85 -5.46 63.85
CA PRO A 294 -5.59 -6.71 64.08
C PRO A 294 -4.67 -7.91 64.38
N MET A 295 -3.50 -8.00 63.73
CA MET A 295 -2.54 -9.09 63.98
C MET A 295 -2.00 -9.04 65.40
N ILE A 296 -1.55 -7.87 65.87
CA ILE A 296 -1.06 -7.66 67.24
C ILE A 296 -2.16 -7.96 68.25
N LYS A 297 -3.38 -7.46 67.99
CA LYS A 297 -4.55 -7.69 68.83
C LYS A 297 -4.81 -9.19 69.05
N ASN A 298 -4.70 -9.99 67.99
CA ASN A 298 -4.90 -11.44 68.04
C ASN A 298 -3.75 -12.16 68.74
N ILE A 299 -2.48 -11.84 68.41
CA ILE A 299 -1.32 -12.54 68.96
C ILE A 299 -1.17 -12.28 70.47
N LEU A 300 -1.31 -11.02 70.89
CA LEU A 300 -1.23 -10.61 72.30
C LEU A 300 -2.56 -10.79 73.05
N LYS A 301 -3.59 -11.27 72.36
CA LYS A 301 -4.93 -11.56 72.91
C LYS A 301 -5.49 -10.40 73.73
N LEU A 302 -5.39 -9.17 73.20
CA LEU A 302 -5.73 -7.91 73.90
C LEU A 302 -7.22 -7.76 74.27
N ASP A 303 -8.08 -8.67 73.83
CA ASP A 303 -9.49 -8.71 74.25
C ASP A 303 -9.72 -9.65 75.44
N SER A 304 -8.82 -10.62 75.65
CA SER A 304 -8.98 -11.66 76.67
C SER A 304 -8.01 -11.54 77.84
N PHE A 305 -7.02 -10.64 77.78
CA PHE A 305 -6.08 -10.45 78.88
C PHE A 305 -6.84 -10.01 80.14
N SER A 306 -6.68 -10.78 81.21
CA SER A 306 -7.28 -10.52 82.52
C SER A 306 -6.19 -10.62 83.57
N LEU A 307 -6.07 -9.57 84.37
CA LEU A 307 -5.14 -9.50 85.50
C LEU A 307 -5.52 -10.47 86.62
N ASP A 308 -6.79 -10.87 86.70
CA ASP A 308 -7.28 -11.76 87.75
C ASP A 308 -6.59 -13.12 87.67
N ARG A 309 -6.19 -13.54 86.46
CA ARG A 309 -5.34 -14.72 86.25
C ARG A 309 -3.95 -14.62 86.89
N HIS A 310 -3.49 -13.41 87.20
CA HIS A 310 -2.19 -13.12 87.78
C HIS A 310 -2.26 -12.59 89.22
N ASN A 311 -3.48 -12.32 89.74
CA ASN A 311 -3.77 -11.93 91.11
C ASN A 311 -4.18 -13.18 91.92
N ILE A 312 -3.18 -13.91 92.43
CA ILE A 312 -3.36 -15.31 92.88
C ILE A 312 -3.24 -15.47 94.40
N PHE A 313 -3.22 -14.37 95.16
CA PHE A 313 -3.18 -14.46 96.62
C PHE A 313 -4.58 -14.64 97.17
N ARG A 314 -4.78 -15.75 97.89
CA ARG A 314 -6.09 -16.06 98.49
C ARG A 314 -6.18 -15.58 99.94
N PHE A 315 -5.04 -15.49 100.64
CA PHE A 315 -5.03 -15.30 102.09
C PHE A 315 -4.23 -14.10 102.60
N ALA A 316 -3.41 -13.46 101.76
CA ALA A 316 -2.32 -12.60 102.25
C ALA A 316 -2.41 -11.12 101.83
N THR A 317 -3.61 -10.54 101.71
CA THR A 317 -3.79 -9.10 101.42
C THR A 317 -4.57 -8.29 102.47
N ASN A 318 -5.06 -8.89 103.56
CA ASN A 318 -5.88 -8.16 104.55
C ASN A 318 -5.04 -7.42 105.62
N SER A 319 -3.92 -6.80 105.23
CA SER A 319 -3.10 -6.04 106.18
C SER A 319 -3.57 -4.59 106.41
N GLN A 320 -4.64 -4.12 105.77
CA GLN A 320 -5.21 -2.80 106.06
C GLN A 320 -6.51 -2.81 106.86
N GLU A 321 -7.09 -3.97 107.13
CA GLU A 321 -8.40 -4.06 107.79
C GLU A 321 -8.32 -4.97 109.01
N GLY A 322 -7.82 -4.41 110.13
CA GLY A 322 -8.14 -4.74 111.53
C GLY A 322 -8.01 -6.16 112.11
N ALA A 323 -8.05 -7.24 111.33
CA ALA A 323 -8.14 -8.62 111.81
C ALA A 323 -6.85 -9.39 111.51
N ARG A 324 -5.95 -9.49 112.50
CA ARG A 324 -4.70 -10.25 112.41
C ARG A 324 -4.96 -11.77 112.38
N THR A 325 -5.29 -12.34 111.21
CA THR A 325 -5.17 -13.78 111.00
C THR A 325 -3.69 -14.13 110.81
N GLN A 326 -3.15 -14.95 111.70
CA GLN A 326 -1.75 -15.38 111.62
C GLN A 326 -1.60 -16.34 110.43
N LEU A 327 -0.80 -15.98 109.42
CA LEU A 327 -0.57 -16.85 108.26
C LEU A 327 0.08 -18.16 108.73
N ASN A 328 -0.61 -19.29 108.57
CA ASN A 328 -0.06 -20.60 108.86
C ASN A 328 0.77 -21.12 107.66
N SER A 329 1.55 -22.18 107.88
CA SER A 329 2.43 -22.73 106.83
C SER A 329 1.63 -23.23 105.62
N SER A 330 0.45 -23.84 105.81
CA SER A 330 -0.37 -24.32 104.68
C SER A 330 -0.81 -23.17 103.74
N MET A 331 -1.20 -22.03 104.30
CA MET A 331 -1.60 -20.84 103.53
C MET A 331 -0.43 -20.24 102.74
N MET A 332 0.76 -20.16 103.36
CA MET A 332 1.97 -19.69 102.68
C MET A 332 2.40 -20.62 101.54
N ALA A 333 2.27 -21.94 101.73
CA ALA A 333 2.59 -22.93 100.70
C ALA A 333 1.62 -22.87 99.51
N GLU A 334 0.33 -22.66 99.77
CA GLU A 334 -0.70 -22.52 98.73
C GLU A 334 -0.44 -21.29 97.84
N ASP A 335 -0.16 -20.12 98.44
CA ASP A 335 0.18 -18.89 97.69
C ASP A 335 1.46 -19.04 96.86
N ILE A 336 2.50 -19.72 97.38
CA ILE A 336 3.74 -20.00 96.64
C ILE A 336 3.48 -20.94 95.45
N ASN A 337 2.68 -21.99 95.63
CA ASN A 337 2.34 -22.94 94.57
C ASN A 337 1.51 -22.28 93.46
N SER A 338 0.57 -21.43 93.83
CA SER A 338 -0.21 -20.58 92.93
C SER A 338 0.67 -19.69 92.04
N LEU A 339 1.66 -19.01 92.63
CA LEU A 339 2.64 -18.22 91.86
C LEU A 339 3.48 -19.08 90.90
N ARG A 340 3.92 -20.27 91.34
CA ARG A 340 4.69 -21.20 90.49
C ARG A 340 3.90 -21.70 89.29
N LYS A 341 2.63 -22.06 89.47
CA LYS A 341 1.78 -22.54 88.37
C LYS A 341 1.68 -21.49 87.27
N ASN A 342 1.36 -20.25 87.65
CA ASN A 342 1.19 -19.17 86.69
C ASN A 342 2.52 -18.59 86.18
N LEU A 343 3.65 -18.85 86.85
CA LEU A 343 4.99 -18.53 86.33
C LEU A 343 5.27 -19.30 85.03
N ASN A 344 4.95 -20.60 84.99
CA ASN A 344 5.21 -21.43 83.80
C ASN A 344 4.33 -21.00 82.62
N GLU A 345 3.07 -20.65 82.87
CA GLU A 345 2.15 -20.10 81.87
C GLU A 345 2.68 -18.77 81.32
N LEU A 346 3.08 -17.84 82.20
CA LEU A 346 3.62 -16.53 81.81
C LEU A 346 4.92 -16.65 80.97
N LYS A 347 5.79 -17.61 81.29
CA LYS A 347 7.00 -17.90 80.49
C LYS A 347 6.65 -18.38 79.08
N SER A 348 5.67 -19.28 78.97
CA SER A 348 5.23 -19.82 77.69
C SER A 348 4.61 -18.74 76.81
N GLU A 349 3.71 -17.92 77.39
CA GLU A 349 3.08 -16.79 76.69
C GLU A 349 4.13 -15.79 76.19
N LEU A 350 5.03 -15.32 77.05
CA LEU A 350 6.05 -14.34 76.67
C LEU A 350 6.97 -14.87 75.55
N LYS A 351 7.27 -16.17 75.55
CA LYS A 351 8.08 -16.80 74.50
C LYS A 351 7.36 -16.83 73.15
N GLN A 352 6.05 -17.07 73.15
CA GLN A 352 5.24 -17.02 71.93
C GLN A 352 5.09 -15.59 71.42
N GLU A 353 4.78 -14.64 72.31
CA GLU A 353 4.54 -13.24 71.97
C GLU A 353 5.81 -12.52 71.49
N LYS A 354 7.00 -12.90 71.96
CA LYS A 354 8.28 -12.36 71.44
C LYS A 354 8.60 -12.77 69.99
N ARG A 355 7.83 -13.69 69.40
CA ARG A 355 7.95 -14.02 67.97
C ARG A 355 7.28 -12.98 67.06
N ILE A 356 6.65 -11.95 67.63
CA ILE A 356 6.25 -10.75 66.92
C ILE A 356 7.53 -9.98 66.54
N LYS A 357 8.15 -10.37 65.42
CA LYS A 357 9.12 -9.55 64.68
C LYS A 357 8.59 -9.36 63.28
#